data_AF-A0A158NWW9-F1
#
_entry.id   AF-A0A158NWW9-F1
#
_cell.length_a   1.000
_cell.length_b   1.000
_cell.length_c   1.000
_cell.angle_alpha   90.00
_cell.angle_beta   90.00
_cell.angle_gamma   90.00
#
_symmetry.space_group_name_H-M   'P 1'
#
loop_
_entity.id
_entity.type
_entity.pdbx_description
1 polymer ?
#
loop_
_entity_poly.entity_id
_entity_poly.type
_entity_poly.pdbx_seq_one_letter_code
_entity_poly.pdbx_strand_id
1 'polypeptide(L)'
;MTLTNKMDIDEKNAKGEGFKPYYITKIEELQLIVAEKSQNLRRLQAQRNELNAKVRMLREELQLLQEQGSYVGEVVKPMDKKKVLVKVHPEGKFVVDIDKNIDINDVTPNSRVALRNESYTLHKILPNKVDPLVSLMMVEKVPDSTYEMVGGLDKQIKEIKEVIELPVKHPELFDALGIAQPKGVLLYGPP
;
A
#
# COMPACT_ATOMS: atom_id res chain seq x y z
N MET A 1 89.09 39.96 -22.65
CA MET A 1 88.70 41.35 -22.31
C MET A 1 87.19 41.44 -22.43
N THR A 2 86.35 41.85 -21.47
CA THR A 2 86.44 42.16 -20.04
C THR A 2 84.98 42.13 -19.54
N LEU A 3 84.77 41.83 -18.26
CA LEU A 3 83.49 41.82 -17.53
C LEU A 3 82.80 43.21 -17.44
N THR A 4 81.63 43.20 -16.77
CA THR A 4 80.92 44.28 -16.04
C THR A 4 79.95 45.19 -16.81
N ASN A 5 78.63 44.95 -16.65
CA ASN A 5 77.82 45.70 -15.67
C ASN A 5 76.35 45.22 -15.64
N LYS A 6 76.05 44.38 -14.64
CA LYS A 6 74.76 44.36 -13.96
C LYS A 6 74.84 45.45 -12.89
N MET A 7 74.07 46.52 -13.03
CA MET A 7 73.61 47.42 -11.97
C MET A 7 72.78 48.51 -12.67
N ASP A 8 71.74 49.02 -12.00
CA ASP A 8 70.89 50.16 -12.39
C ASP A 8 69.56 49.87 -13.12
N ILE A 9 68.73 48.93 -12.62
CA ILE A 9 67.27 48.94 -12.91
C ILE A 9 66.39 48.87 -11.64
N ASP A 10 66.95 48.76 -10.42
CA ASP A 10 66.15 48.54 -9.20
C ASP A 10 65.58 49.80 -8.49
N GLU A 11 65.73 51.01 -9.02
CA GLU A 11 65.34 52.24 -8.29
C GLU A 11 64.03 52.92 -8.74
N LYS A 12 63.08 52.18 -9.32
CA LYS A 12 61.73 52.72 -9.66
C LYS A 12 60.52 51.99 -9.06
N ASN A 13 60.71 51.08 -8.09
CA ASN A 13 59.59 50.32 -7.49
C ASN A 13 59.13 50.78 -6.08
N ALA A 14 59.72 51.83 -5.49
CA ALA A 14 59.49 52.17 -4.09
C ALA A 14 58.22 53.01 -3.78
N LYS A 15 57.33 53.30 -4.75
CA LYS A 15 56.09 54.09 -4.51
C LYS A 15 54.78 53.29 -4.54
N GLY A 16 54.85 51.96 -4.69
CA GLY A 16 53.67 51.09 -4.82
C GLY A 16 53.49 50.03 -3.73
N GLU A 17 54.37 49.99 -2.72
CA GLU A 17 54.44 48.85 -1.79
C GLU A 17 53.46 48.94 -0.60
N GLY A 18 52.91 50.12 -0.28
CA GLY A 18 51.97 50.28 0.84
C GLY A 18 50.52 49.89 0.53
N PHE A 19 50.09 49.99 -0.74
CA PHE A 19 48.71 49.68 -1.15
C PHE A 19 48.55 48.24 -1.64
N LYS A 20 49.63 47.59 -2.08
CA LYS A 20 49.62 46.17 -2.49
C LYS A 20 49.08 45.23 -1.40
N PRO A 21 49.50 45.34 -0.12
CA PRO A 21 48.97 44.49 0.95
C PRO A 21 47.45 44.64 1.12
N TYR A 22 46.92 45.87 1.05
CA TYR A 22 45.49 46.13 1.14
C TYR A 22 44.69 45.43 0.03
N TYR A 23 45.14 45.53 -1.22
CA TYR A 23 44.48 44.84 -2.33
C TYR A 23 44.60 43.32 -2.25
N ILE A 24 45.74 42.79 -1.78
CA ILE A 24 45.93 41.35 -1.56
C ILE A 24 44.95 40.84 -0.49
N THR A 25 44.88 41.49 0.67
CA THR A 25 43.92 41.12 1.73
C THR A 25 42.48 41.25 1.25
N LYS A 26 42.15 42.26 0.43
CA LYS A 26 40.80 42.40 -0.14
C LYS A 26 40.48 41.32 -1.18
N ILE A 27 41.46 40.89 -1.97
CA ILE A 27 41.30 39.76 -2.91
C ILE A 27 41.07 38.47 -2.14
N GLU A 28 41.81 38.22 -1.07
CA GLU A 28 41.63 37.04 -0.20
C GLU A 28 40.24 37.03 0.45
N GLU A 29 39.78 38.17 0.97
CA GLU A 29 38.43 38.31 1.55
C GLU A 29 37.34 38.05 0.50
N LEU A 30 37.48 38.62 -0.70
CA LEU A 30 36.52 38.39 -1.79
C LEU A 30 36.54 36.94 -2.28
N GLN A 31 37.71 36.29 -2.34
CA GLN A 31 37.83 34.87 -2.67
C GLN A 31 37.15 33.99 -1.62
N LEU A 32 37.26 34.32 -0.33
CA LEU A 32 36.59 33.62 0.76
C LEU A 32 35.06 33.76 0.65
N ILE A 33 34.56 34.97 0.36
CA ILE A 33 33.12 35.22 0.14
C ILE A 33 32.61 34.44 -1.09
N VAL A 34 33.40 34.40 -2.18
CA VAL A 34 33.04 33.62 -3.38
C VAL A 34 33.01 32.12 -3.06
N ALA A 35 33.97 31.62 -2.30
CA ALA A 35 34.01 30.22 -1.86
C ALA A 35 32.78 29.87 -1.01
N GLU A 36 32.44 30.69 -0.01
CA GLU A 36 31.25 30.49 0.83
C GLU A 36 29.94 30.51 0.01
N LYS A 37 29.78 31.49 -0.88
CA LYS A 37 28.61 31.57 -1.77
C LYS A 37 28.53 30.38 -2.72
N SER A 38 29.65 29.91 -3.26
CA SER A 38 29.69 28.72 -4.13
C SER A 38 29.31 27.44 -3.39
N GLN A 39 29.71 27.30 -2.12
CA GLN A 39 29.33 26.18 -1.27
C GLN A 39 27.83 26.22 -0.94
N ASN A 40 27.31 27.40 -0.62
CA ASN A 40 25.89 27.61 -0.40
C ASN A 40 25.06 27.28 -1.66
N LEU A 41 25.51 27.73 -2.83
CA LEU A 41 24.86 27.42 -4.11
C LEU A 41 24.82 25.90 -4.34
N ARG A 42 25.94 25.20 -4.10
CA ARG A 42 26.01 23.74 -4.23
C ARG A 42 25.05 23.02 -3.28
N ARG A 43 24.92 23.49 -2.03
CA ARG A 43 23.96 22.96 -1.05
C ARG A 43 22.53 23.14 -1.51
N LEU A 44 22.16 24.35 -1.95
CA LEU A 44 20.81 24.65 -2.44
C LEU A 44 20.49 23.83 -3.71
N GLN A 45 21.47 23.66 -4.60
CA GLN A 45 21.29 22.87 -5.81
C GLN A 45 21.09 21.38 -5.52
N ALA A 46 21.79 20.84 -4.50
CA ALA A 46 21.56 19.48 -4.02
C ALA A 46 20.13 19.30 -3.46
N GLN A 47 19.67 20.23 -2.62
CA GLN A 47 18.31 20.22 -2.08
C GLN A 47 17.25 20.32 -3.19
N ARG A 48 17.47 21.19 -4.18
CA ARG A 48 16.58 21.32 -5.34
C ARG A 48 16.50 20.03 -6.14
N ASN A 49 17.63 19.37 -6.36
CA ASN A 49 17.67 18.10 -7.08
C ASN A 49 16.95 17.00 -6.31
N GLU A 50 17.13 16.92 -5.00
CA GLU A 50 16.42 15.97 -4.14
C GLU A 50 14.90 16.21 -4.17
N LEU A 51 14.48 17.48 -4.03
CA LEU A 51 13.07 17.83 -4.06
C LEU A 51 12.44 17.53 -5.43
N ASN A 52 13.17 17.79 -6.52
CA ASN A 52 12.71 17.42 -7.85
C ASN A 52 12.59 15.91 -8.05
N ALA A 53 13.49 15.12 -7.47
CA ALA A 53 13.38 13.66 -7.50
C ALA A 53 12.11 13.20 -6.76
N LYS A 54 11.81 13.80 -5.60
CA LYS A 54 10.56 13.55 -4.85
C LYS A 54 9.31 13.94 -5.65
N VAL A 55 9.32 15.12 -6.28
CA VAL A 55 8.20 15.57 -7.13
C VAL A 55 8.01 14.62 -8.31
N ARG A 56 9.09 14.10 -8.90
CA ARG A 56 8.99 13.11 -9.97
C ARG A 56 8.34 11.81 -9.50
N MET A 57 8.78 11.26 -8.36
CA MET A 57 8.18 10.04 -7.79
C MET A 57 6.70 10.23 -7.46
N LEU A 58 6.34 11.34 -6.82
CA LEU A 58 4.94 11.65 -6.50
C LEU A 58 4.07 11.84 -7.75
N ARG A 59 4.64 12.40 -8.83
CA ARG A 59 3.93 12.51 -10.10
C ARG A 59 3.70 11.15 -10.75
N GLU A 60 4.67 10.24 -10.67
CA GLU A 60 4.52 8.87 -11.17
C GLU A 60 3.45 8.12 -10.36
N GLU A 61 3.42 8.25 -9.03
CA GLU A 61 2.35 7.70 -8.18
C GLU A 61 0.98 8.31 -8.49
N LEU A 62 0.90 9.63 -8.65
CA LEU A 62 -0.34 10.32 -9.00
C LEU A 62 -0.85 9.84 -10.35
N GLN A 63 0.03 9.55 -11.30
CA GLN A 63 -0.35 9.04 -12.61
C GLN A 63 -0.92 7.62 -12.54
N LEU A 64 -0.38 6.76 -11.66
CA LEU A 64 -0.96 5.45 -11.37
C LEU A 64 -2.36 5.57 -10.72
N LEU A 65 -2.56 6.57 -9.86
CA LEU A 65 -3.88 6.87 -9.27
C LEU A 65 -4.87 7.49 -10.25
N GLN A 66 -4.38 8.21 -11.26
CA GLN A 66 -5.18 8.76 -12.36
C GLN A 66 -5.53 7.72 -13.43
N GLU A 67 -5.01 6.50 -13.33
CA GLU A 67 -5.49 5.42 -14.20
C GLU A 67 -7.02 5.31 -14.07
N GLN A 68 -7.67 5.24 -15.22
CA GLN A 68 -9.13 5.16 -15.31
C GLN A 68 -9.63 3.96 -14.50
N GLY A 69 -10.85 4.08 -13.97
CA GLY A 69 -11.46 3.07 -13.13
C GLY A 69 -11.36 1.67 -13.73
N SER A 70 -11.03 0.69 -12.89
CA SER A 70 -11.00 -0.71 -13.32
C SER A 70 -12.39 -1.21 -13.70
N TYR A 71 -12.48 -2.00 -14.77
CA TYR A 71 -13.72 -2.68 -15.12
C TYR A 71 -14.02 -3.77 -14.10
N VAL A 72 -15.29 -3.93 -13.76
CA VAL A 72 -15.75 -4.97 -12.84
C VAL A 72 -16.34 -6.12 -13.64
N GLY A 73 -15.86 -7.33 -13.38
CA GLY A 73 -16.34 -8.55 -14.02
C GLY A 73 -16.56 -9.70 -13.05
N GLU A 74 -17.21 -10.75 -13.54
CA GLU A 74 -17.46 -11.99 -12.81
C GLU A 74 -16.69 -13.17 -13.39
N VAL A 75 -16.05 -13.89 -12.48
CA VAL A 75 -15.64 -15.30 -12.50
C VAL A 75 -16.52 -16.28 -13.30
N VAL A 76 -16.41 -16.54 -14.60
CA VAL A 76 -17.19 -17.68 -15.17
C VAL A 76 -16.46 -18.99 -14.93
N LYS A 77 -15.23 -19.08 -15.43
CA LYS A 77 -14.41 -20.28 -15.32
C LYS A 77 -12.92 -19.95 -15.48
N PRO A 78 -12.03 -20.39 -14.58
CA PRO A 78 -10.60 -20.38 -14.86
C PRO A 78 -10.30 -21.42 -15.95
N MET A 79 -9.66 -21.02 -17.05
CA MET A 79 -9.35 -21.94 -18.16
C MET A 79 -7.97 -22.56 -17.99
N ASP A 80 -6.96 -21.75 -17.69
CA ASP A 80 -5.56 -22.16 -17.67
C ASP A 80 -4.79 -21.34 -16.62
N LYS A 81 -3.51 -21.68 -16.37
CA LYS A 81 -2.65 -21.02 -15.37
C LYS A 81 -2.50 -19.52 -15.55
N LYS A 82 -2.72 -19.01 -16.77
CA LYS A 82 -2.60 -17.59 -17.10
C LYS A 82 -3.88 -16.97 -17.65
N LYS A 83 -4.91 -17.77 -17.95
CA LYS A 83 -6.10 -17.32 -18.67
C LYS A 83 -7.38 -17.67 -17.92
N VAL A 84 -8.23 -16.67 -17.76
CA VAL A 84 -9.52 -16.79 -17.07
C VAL A 84 -10.62 -16.26 -17.97
N LEU A 85 -11.78 -16.93 -17.97
CA LEU A 85 -12.97 -16.42 -18.63
C LEU A 85 -13.75 -15.54 -17.67
N VAL A 86 -13.82 -14.24 -17.96
CA VAL A 86 -14.51 -13.25 -17.15
C VAL A 86 -15.69 -12.69 -17.95
N LYS A 87 -16.83 -12.53 -17.29
CA LYS A 87 -18.01 -11.85 -17.83
C LYS A 87 -17.99 -10.40 -17.35
N VAL A 88 -17.85 -9.46 -18.26
CA VAL A 88 -17.90 -8.02 -17.98
C VAL A 88 -19.24 -7.50 -18.48
N HIS A 89 -20.00 -6.81 -17.63
CA HIS A 89 -21.23 -6.13 -18.05
C HIS A 89 -20.88 -4.67 -18.40
N PRO A 90 -21.25 -4.14 -19.59
CA PRO A 90 -22.14 -4.68 -20.62
C PRO A 90 -21.48 -5.47 -21.77
N GLU A 91 -20.15 -5.53 -21.82
CA GLU A 91 -19.36 -5.91 -23.01
C GLU A 91 -19.35 -7.42 -23.35
N GLY A 92 -19.81 -8.30 -22.46
CA GLY A 92 -19.95 -9.73 -22.73
C GLY A 92 -18.92 -10.61 -22.00
N LYS A 93 -18.42 -11.66 -22.67
CA LYS A 93 -17.45 -12.62 -22.09
C LYS A 93 -16.09 -12.44 -22.75
N PHE A 94 -15.05 -12.27 -21.95
CA PHE A 94 -13.66 -12.10 -22.40
C PHE A 94 -12.74 -13.11 -21.76
N VAL A 95 -11.75 -13.55 -22.53
CA VAL A 95 -10.62 -14.32 -21.99
C VAL A 95 -9.56 -13.30 -21.61
N VAL A 96 -9.25 -13.25 -20.32
CA VAL A 96 -8.33 -12.26 -19.74
C VAL A 96 -7.10 -12.95 -19.19
N ASP A 97 -5.97 -12.25 -19.26
CA ASP A 97 -4.74 -12.71 -18.65
C ASP A 97 -4.69 -12.32 -17.16
N ILE A 98 -4.17 -13.23 -16.33
CA ILE A 98 -3.97 -13.01 -14.89
C ILE A 98 -2.69 -12.19 -14.67
N ASP A 99 -2.76 -11.16 -13.82
CA ASP A 99 -1.56 -10.42 -13.41
C ASP A 99 -0.68 -11.27 -12.47
N LYS A 100 0.62 -10.97 -12.44
CA LYS A 100 1.64 -11.76 -11.70
C LYS A 100 1.44 -11.75 -10.18
N ASN A 101 0.59 -10.85 -9.68
CA ASN A 101 0.34 -10.66 -8.26
C ASN A 101 -0.79 -11.55 -7.70
N ILE A 102 -1.46 -12.35 -8.54
CA ILE A 102 -2.63 -13.15 -8.13
C ILE A 102 -2.44 -14.61 -8.51
N ASP A 103 -2.63 -15.49 -7.53
CA ASP A 103 -2.55 -16.93 -7.73
C ASP A 103 -3.92 -17.52 -8.14
N ILE A 104 -3.88 -18.58 -8.95
CA ILE A 104 -5.08 -19.22 -9.52
C ILE A 104 -5.98 -19.88 -8.46
N ASN A 105 -5.45 -20.15 -7.26
CA ASN A 105 -6.20 -20.78 -6.18
C ASN A 105 -7.23 -19.83 -5.56
N ASP A 106 -6.97 -18.52 -5.57
CA ASP A 106 -7.89 -17.53 -5.02
C ASP A 106 -9.03 -17.21 -5.99
N VAL A 107 -8.87 -17.58 -7.26
CA VAL A 107 -9.86 -17.33 -8.31
C VAL A 107 -10.90 -18.43 -8.31
N THR A 108 -11.90 -18.30 -7.43
CA THR A 108 -13.07 -19.17 -7.47
C THR A 108 -14.06 -18.71 -8.54
N PRO A 109 -14.77 -19.64 -9.22
CA PRO A 109 -15.89 -19.28 -10.08
C PRO A 109 -16.92 -18.44 -9.31
N ASN A 110 -17.55 -17.49 -9.99
CA ASN A 110 -18.45 -16.45 -9.47
C ASN A 110 -17.80 -15.39 -8.56
N SER A 111 -16.48 -15.42 -8.36
CA SER A 111 -15.78 -14.31 -7.71
C SER A 111 -15.86 -13.05 -8.54
N ARG A 112 -15.98 -11.91 -7.87
CA ARG A 112 -15.95 -10.59 -8.50
C ARG A 112 -14.50 -10.19 -8.71
N VAL A 113 -14.14 -9.70 -9.89
CA VAL A 113 -12.76 -9.32 -10.22
C VAL A 113 -12.72 -7.94 -10.85
N ALA A 114 -11.61 -7.24 -10.61
CA ALA A 114 -11.27 -5.96 -11.18
C ALA A 114 -10.25 -6.16 -12.31
N LEU A 115 -10.57 -5.60 -13.47
CA LEU A 115 -9.80 -5.68 -14.70
C LEU A 115 -9.23 -4.29 -15.01
N ARG A 116 -7.98 -4.22 -15.49
CA ARG A 116 -7.38 -2.96 -15.93
C ARG A 116 -8.11 -2.42 -17.17
N ASN A 117 -8.28 -1.10 -17.26
CA ASN A 117 -9.00 -0.43 -18.36
C ASN A 117 -8.41 -0.72 -19.74
N GLU A 118 -7.09 -0.66 -19.88
CA GLU A 118 -6.42 -0.74 -21.20
C GLU A 118 -6.18 -2.17 -21.69
N SER A 119 -5.84 -3.08 -20.79
CA SER A 119 -5.34 -4.43 -21.13
C SER A 119 -6.31 -5.55 -20.76
N TYR A 120 -7.43 -5.24 -20.10
CA TYR A 120 -8.34 -6.21 -19.49
C TYR A 120 -7.62 -7.26 -18.63
N THR A 121 -6.45 -6.96 -18.08
CA THR A 121 -5.71 -7.88 -17.21
C THR A 121 -6.34 -7.89 -15.82
N LEU A 122 -6.46 -9.07 -15.21
CA LEU A 122 -7.01 -9.23 -13.87
C LEU A 122 -6.05 -8.61 -12.85
N HIS A 123 -6.43 -7.46 -12.28
CA HIS A 123 -5.60 -6.69 -11.35
C HIS A 123 -5.87 -7.04 -9.89
N LYS A 124 -7.14 -7.31 -9.52
CA LYS A 124 -7.52 -7.60 -8.14
C LYS A 124 -8.81 -8.41 -8.05
N ILE A 125 -8.89 -9.32 -7.07
CA ILE A 125 -10.16 -9.98 -6.71
C ILE A 125 -10.90 -9.06 -5.74
N LEU A 126 -12.17 -8.79 -6.03
CA LEU A 126 -13.07 -8.00 -5.20
C LEU A 126 -13.85 -8.94 -4.28
N PRO A 127 -14.13 -8.52 -3.03
CA PRO A 127 -15.00 -9.28 -2.16
C PRO A 127 -16.40 -9.41 -2.79
N ASN A 128 -17.05 -10.52 -2.47
CA ASN A 128 -18.41 -10.78 -2.93
C ASN A 128 -19.35 -9.68 -2.42
N LYS A 129 -20.32 -9.33 -3.26
CA LYS A 129 -21.35 -8.37 -2.89
C LYS A 129 -22.28 -9.05 -1.88
N VAL A 130 -22.10 -8.74 -0.60
CA VAL A 130 -23.11 -9.02 0.43
C VAL A 130 -24.12 -7.88 0.40
N ASP A 131 -25.41 -8.22 0.42
CA ASP A 131 -26.45 -7.21 0.52
C ASP A 131 -26.35 -6.50 1.88
N PRO A 132 -26.56 -5.18 1.94
CA PRO A 132 -26.53 -4.43 3.20
C PRO A 132 -27.49 -4.99 4.26
N LEU A 133 -28.57 -5.66 3.84
CA LEU A 133 -29.51 -6.36 4.71
C LEU A 133 -28.85 -7.51 5.50
N VAL A 134 -27.90 -8.22 4.90
CA VAL A 134 -27.14 -9.28 5.60
C VAL A 134 -26.22 -8.66 6.64
N SER A 135 -25.68 -7.47 6.36
CA SER A 135 -24.89 -6.73 7.35
C SER A 135 -25.71 -6.33 8.58
N LEU A 136 -27.02 -6.10 8.44
CA LEU A 136 -27.91 -5.87 9.59
C LEU A 136 -28.16 -7.14 10.42
N MET A 137 -27.92 -8.33 9.86
CA MET A 137 -28.01 -9.59 10.58
C MET A 137 -26.70 -9.95 11.31
N MET A 138 -25.60 -9.25 11.03
CA MET A 138 -24.38 -9.41 11.82
C MET A 138 -24.61 -8.79 13.19
N VAL A 139 -24.50 -9.63 14.23
CA VAL A 139 -24.65 -9.23 15.62
C VAL A 139 -23.52 -8.28 16.00
N GLU A 140 -23.77 -6.96 16.01
CA GLU A 140 -22.77 -5.95 16.41
C GLU A 140 -22.47 -5.98 17.91
N LYS A 141 -23.42 -6.45 18.72
CA LYS A 141 -23.28 -6.55 20.19
C LYS A 141 -23.85 -7.87 20.67
N VAL A 142 -23.03 -8.63 21.39
CA VAL A 142 -23.50 -9.79 22.16
C VAL A 142 -24.47 -9.25 23.21
N PRO A 143 -25.75 -9.69 23.22
CA PRO A 143 -26.66 -9.28 24.27
C PRO A 143 -26.17 -9.83 25.62
N ASP A 144 -26.22 -9.01 26.68
CA ASP A 144 -25.80 -9.40 28.04
C ASP A 144 -26.81 -10.33 28.76
N SER A 145 -27.67 -11.01 28.00
CA SER A 145 -28.69 -11.91 28.53
C SER A 145 -28.07 -13.22 28.99
N THR A 146 -28.19 -13.53 30.29
CA THR A 146 -27.75 -14.80 30.87
C THR A 146 -28.91 -15.79 30.99
N TYR A 147 -28.60 -17.10 30.98
CA TYR A 147 -29.60 -18.17 31.16
C TYR A 147 -30.35 -18.09 32.50
N GLU A 148 -29.78 -17.41 33.50
CA GLU A 148 -30.40 -17.18 34.81
C GLU A 148 -31.59 -16.21 34.75
N MET A 149 -31.69 -15.40 33.70
CA MET A 149 -32.82 -14.50 33.47
C MET A 149 -34.04 -15.20 32.87
N VAL A 150 -33.93 -16.48 32.47
CA VAL A 150 -34.99 -17.26 31.82
C VAL A 150 -35.61 -18.23 32.82
N GLY A 151 -36.81 -17.93 33.33
CA GLY A 151 -37.51 -18.76 34.31
C GLY A 151 -38.37 -19.88 33.70
N GLY A 152 -38.45 -21.03 34.38
CA GLY A 152 -39.42 -22.11 34.10
C GLY A 152 -39.07 -23.05 32.93
N LEU A 153 -37.94 -22.84 32.25
CA LEU A 153 -37.50 -23.58 31.06
C LEU A 153 -36.18 -24.34 31.28
N ASP A 154 -35.87 -24.75 32.51
CA ASP A 154 -34.58 -25.36 32.87
C ASP A 154 -34.23 -26.61 32.05
N LYS A 155 -35.25 -27.43 31.71
CA LYS A 155 -35.07 -28.64 30.90
C LYS A 155 -34.62 -28.30 29.49
N GLN A 156 -35.30 -27.34 28.85
CA GLN A 156 -35.00 -26.91 27.48
C GLN A 156 -33.66 -26.19 27.41
N ILE A 157 -33.33 -25.35 28.40
CA ILE A 157 -32.03 -24.69 28.49
C ILE A 157 -30.90 -25.72 28.58
N LYS A 158 -31.08 -26.77 29.39
CA LYS A 158 -30.09 -27.85 29.51
C LYS A 158 -29.88 -28.59 28.19
N GLU A 159 -30.95 -28.95 27.49
CA GLU A 159 -30.88 -29.62 26.18
C GLU A 159 -30.16 -28.73 25.15
N ILE A 160 -30.52 -27.45 25.04
CA ILE A 160 -29.86 -26.50 24.12
C ILE A 160 -28.37 -26.38 24.44
N LYS A 161 -28.01 -26.31 25.73
CA LYS A 161 -26.62 -26.21 26.17
C LYS A 161 -25.80 -27.43 25.77
N GLU A 162 -26.35 -28.63 25.96
CA GLU A 162 -25.69 -29.88 25.55
C GLU A 162 -25.55 -29.99 24.03
N VAL A 163 -26.56 -29.57 23.27
CA VAL A 163 -26.56 -29.66 21.81
C VAL A 163 -25.67 -28.60 21.14
N ILE A 164 -25.59 -27.38 21.68
CA ILE A 164 -24.86 -26.27 21.06
C ILE A 164 -23.49 -26.03 21.70
N GLU A 165 -23.37 -25.98 23.04
CA GLU A 165 -22.08 -25.67 23.67
C GLU A 165 -21.09 -26.84 23.57
N LEU A 166 -21.57 -28.09 23.65
CA LEU A 166 -20.69 -29.27 23.67
C LEU A 166 -19.92 -29.45 22.34
N PRO A 167 -20.56 -29.38 21.15
CA PRO A 167 -19.83 -29.47 19.88
C PRO A 167 -18.92 -28.27 19.63
N VAL A 168 -19.33 -27.07 20.07
CA VAL A 168 -18.55 -25.84 19.86
C VAL A 168 -17.30 -25.80 20.75
N LYS A 169 -17.40 -26.23 22.01
CA LYS A 169 -16.26 -26.23 22.95
C LYS A 169 -15.33 -27.43 22.77
N HIS A 170 -15.87 -28.60 22.41
CA HIS A 170 -15.11 -29.85 22.36
C HIS A 170 -15.41 -30.66 21.09
N PRO A 171 -15.03 -30.17 19.90
CA PRO A 171 -15.22 -30.90 18.65
C PRO A 171 -14.49 -32.25 18.63
N GLU A 172 -13.33 -32.33 19.30
CA GLU A 172 -12.50 -33.54 19.38
C GLU A 172 -13.23 -34.76 19.98
N LEU A 173 -14.18 -34.53 20.91
CA LEU A 173 -14.98 -35.61 21.50
C LEU A 173 -15.90 -36.27 20.46
N PHE A 174 -16.43 -35.48 19.53
CA PHE A 174 -17.30 -35.97 18.46
C PHE A 174 -16.51 -36.73 17.39
N ASP A 175 -15.32 -36.23 17.06
CA ASP A 175 -14.40 -36.90 16.14
C ASP A 175 -13.87 -38.22 16.69
N ALA A 176 -13.56 -38.28 18.00
CA ALA A 176 -13.11 -39.50 18.67
C ALA A 176 -14.21 -40.56 18.82
N LEU A 177 -15.46 -40.15 19.07
CA LEU A 177 -16.60 -41.08 19.07
C LEU A 177 -17.06 -41.48 17.66
N GLY A 178 -16.64 -40.76 16.62
CA GLY A 178 -17.08 -40.97 15.24
C GLY A 178 -18.57 -40.64 15.02
N ILE A 179 -19.15 -39.76 15.85
CA ILE A 179 -20.55 -39.34 15.75
C ILE A 179 -20.66 -37.96 15.10
N ALA A 180 -21.69 -37.75 14.28
CA ALA A 180 -21.92 -36.46 13.63
C ALA A 180 -22.42 -35.41 14.64
N GLN A 181 -21.86 -34.21 14.58
CA GLN A 181 -22.33 -33.09 15.38
C GLN A 181 -23.76 -32.68 14.97
N PRO A 182 -24.62 -32.34 15.95
CA PRO A 182 -25.95 -31.82 15.65
C PRO A 182 -25.85 -30.48 14.91
N LYS A 183 -26.64 -30.33 13.83
CA LYS A 183 -26.52 -29.17 12.90
C LYS A 183 -27.37 -27.96 13.28
N GLY A 184 -28.28 -28.10 14.24
CA GLY A 184 -29.17 -27.02 14.66
C GLY A 184 -30.25 -27.51 15.61
N VAL A 185 -30.91 -26.55 16.25
CA VAL A 185 -32.04 -26.78 17.17
C VAL A 185 -33.26 -26.06 16.60
N LEU A 186 -34.41 -26.72 16.59
CA LEU A 186 -35.68 -26.11 16.23
C LEU A 186 -36.46 -25.80 17.51
N LEU A 187 -36.72 -24.52 17.76
CA LEU A 187 -37.59 -24.08 18.84
C LEU A 187 -39.00 -23.88 18.28
N TYR A 188 -40.00 -24.44 18.94
CA TYR A 188 -41.41 -24.28 18.57
C TYR A 188 -42.26 -24.08 19.82
N GLY A 189 -43.36 -23.33 19.69
CA GLY A 189 -44.27 -23.04 20.80
C GLY A 189 -45.35 -22.01 20.41
N PRO A 190 -46.33 -21.76 21.30
CA PRO A 190 -47.25 -20.63 21.17
C PRO A 190 -46.48 -19.29 21.15
N PRO A 191 -46.96 -18.28 20.39
CA PRO A 191 -46.33 -16.96 20.31
C PRO A 191 -46.45 -16.16 21.61
#